data_AF-G9WSA8-F1
#
_entry.id   AF-G9WSA8-F1
#
_cell.length_a   1.000
_cell.length_b   1.000
_cell.length_c   1.000
_cell.angle_alpha   90.00
_cell.angle_beta   90.00
_cell.angle_gamma   90.00
#
_symmetry.space_group_name_H-M   'P 1'
#
loop_
_entity.id
_entity.type
_entity.pdbx_description
1 polymer ?
#
loop_
_entity_poly.entity_id
_entity_poly.type
_entity_poly.pdbx_seq_one_letter_code
_entity_poly.pdbx_strand_id
1 'polypeptide(L)'
;MMTTTMIISTVMTLLLTLSFPIMLFILNKRVNSVKKFSANNRNGAILHLYGKQVKVDGSSLVNVPFTTGKDLEIIVTVTPGQHTIEGIFESTETVGTKTRNVRTEKLSFNLSVEAGHSYSAALYFYSAEERADYYKGRTGKAILEIPLTIMEDSDYIKVYIIVYRED
;
A
#
# COMPACT_ATOMS: atom_id res chain seq x y z
N MET A 1 -5.74 -30.48 41.24
CA MET A 1 -4.90 -29.32 40.86
C MET A 1 -4.88 -29.23 39.35
N MET A 2 -5.18 -28.05 38.79
CA MET A 2 -4.97 -27.83 37.36
C MET A 2 -3.47 -27.92 37.08
N THR A 3 -3.07 -28.71 36.09
CA THR A 3 -1.65 -28.77 35.70
C THR A 3 -1.24 -27.46 35.04
N THR A 4 0.03 -27.10 35.10
CA THR A 4 0.58 -25.88 34.46
C THR A 4 0.18 -25.78 32.99
N THR A 5 0.13 -26.91 32.27
CA THR A 5 -0.31 -27.00 30.87
C THR A 5 -1.79 -26.62 30.68
N MET A 6 -2.68 -27.03 31.59
CA MET A 6 -4.09 -26.64 31.56
C MET A 6 -4.28 -25.15 31.85
N ILE A 7 -3.51 -24.58 32.78
CA ILE A 7 -3.55 -23.14 33.08
C ILE A 7 -3.14 -22.33 31.85
N ILE A 8 -2.03 -22.70 31.20
CA ILE A 8 -1.55 -22.04 29.97
C ILE A 8 -2.60 -22.14 28.85
N SER A 9 -3.17 -23.32 28.61
CA SER A 9 -4.21 -23.52 27.59
C SER A 9 -5.45 -22.66 27.86
N THR A 10 -5.88 -22.59 29.11
CA THR A 10 -7.06 -21.80 29.53
C THR A 10 -6.81 -20.30 29.33
N VAL A 11 -5.64 -19.79 29.75
CA VAL A 11 -5.27 -18.39 29.57
C VAL A 11 -5.14 -18.02 28.09
N MET A 12 -4.52 -18.89 27.28
CA MET A 12 -4.37 -18.66 25.84
C MET A 12 -5.72 -18.63 25.13
N THR A 13 -6.63 -19.55 25.48
CA THR A 13 -7.99 -19.57 24.95
C THR A 13 -8.73 -18.28 25.30
N LEU A 14 -8.64 -17.83 26.55
CA LEU A 14 -9.27 -16.59 27.00
C LEU A 14 -8.72 -15.36 26.24
N LEU A 15 -7.39 -15.28 26.07
CA LEU A 15 -6.71 -14.21 25.36
C LEU A 15 -7.15 -14.15 23.88
N LEU A 16 -7.19 -15.29 23.19
CA LEU A 16 -7.63 -15.38 21.80
C LEU A 16 -9.11 -15.02 21.66
N THR A 17 -9.98 -15.50 22.55
CA THR A 17 -11.42 -15.18 22.50
C THR A 17 -11.71 -13.70 22.70
N LEU A 18 -10.88 -12.99 23.47
CA LEU A 18 -11.06 -11.55 23.70
C LEU A 18 -10.42 -10.71 22.58
N SER A 19 -9.23 -11.09 22.12
CA SER A 19 -8.48 -10.32 21.11
C SER A 19 -9.02 -10.48 19.69
N PHE A 20 -9.52 -11.67 19.33
CA PHE A 20 -9.98 -11.97 17.97
C PHE A 20 -11.19 -11.11 17.53
N PRO A 21 -12.26 -10.94 18.34
CA PRO A 21 -13.37 -10.04 17.99
C PRO A 21 -12.94 -8.58 17.85
N ILE A 22 -12.02 -8.12 18.70
CA ILE A 22 -11.48 -6.74 18.66
C ILE A 22 -10.72 -6.53 17.36
N MET A 23 -9.87 -7.49 16.97
CA MET A 23 -9.14 -7.46 15.71
C MET A 23 -10.10 -7.41 14.51
N LEU A 24 -11.12 -8.28 14.47
CA LEU A 24 -12.13 -8.27 13.40
C LEU A 24 -12.89 -6.94 13.34
N PHE A 25 -13.25 -6.37 14.49
CA PHE A 25 -13.91 -5.07 14.55
C PHE A 25 -13.04 -3.97 13.95
N ILE A 26 -11.75 -3.92 14.28
CA ILE A 26 -10.79 -2.95 13.72
C ILE A 26 -10.66 -3.13 12.20
N LEU A 27 -10.54 -4.37 11.71
CA LEU A 27 -10.45 -4.68 10.28
C LEU A 27 -11.71 -4.21 9.54
N ASN A 28 -12.90 -4.54 10.05
CA ASN A 28 -14.17 -4.13 9.47
C ASN A 28 -14.34 -2.60 9.49
N LYS A 29 -13.90 -1.93 10.56
CA LYS A 29 -13.91 -0.46 10.65
C LYS A 29 -13.06 0.16 9.55
N ARG A 30 -11.84 -0.35 9.29
CA ARG A 30 -10.98 0.13 8.19
C ARG A 30 -11.62 -0.08 6.83
N VAL A 31 -12.12 -1.29 6.55
CA VAL A 31 -12.79 -1.61 5.28
C VAL A 31 -13.98 -0.67 5.04
N ASN A 32 -14.79 -0.42 6.07
CA ASN A 32 -15.93 0.50 5.96
C ASN A 32 -15.49 1.96 5.78
N SER A 33 -14.38 2.37 6.39
CA SER A 33 -13.78 3.71 6.18
C SER A 33 -13.36 3.90 4.73
N VAL A 34 -12.64 2.93 4.16
CA VAL A 34 -12.21 2.96 2.75
C VAL A 34 -13.42 3.02 1.80
N LYS A 35 -14.45 2.18 2.04
CA LYS A 35 -15.68 2.19 1.24
C LYS A 35 -16.39 3.54 1.28
N LYS A 36 -16.57 4.11 2.47
CA LYS A 36 -17.19 5.43 2.65
C LYS A 36 -16.37 6.54 2.01
N PHE A 37 -15.05 6.52 2.20
CA PHE A 37 -14.14 7.48 1.61
C PHE A 37 -14.23 7.45 0.08
N SER A 38 -14.18 6.26 -0.52
CA SER A 38 -14.26 6.10 -1.97
C SER A 38 -15.61 6.56 -2.52
N ALA A 39 -16.71 6.20 -1.85
CA ALA A 39 -18.06 6.63 -2.25
C ALA A 39 -18.22 8.16 -2.20
N ASN A 40 -17.71 8.80 -1.15
CA ASN A 40 -17.80 10.25 -0.97
C ASN A 40 -16.91 11.03 -1.95
N ASN A 41 -15.85 10.40 -2.46
CA ASN A 41 -14.86 11.05 -3.33
C ASN A 41 -14.87 10.52 -4.78
N ARG A 42 -15.92 9.79 -5.16
CA ARG A 42 -16.03 9.12 -6.48
C ARG A 42 -15.91 10.05 -7.70
N ASN A 43 -16.10 11.35 -7.53
CA ASN A 43 -16.01 12.33 -8.60
C ASN A 43 -14.58 12.90 -8.76
N GLY A 44 -13.70 12.69 -7.78
CA GLY A 44 -12.29 13.07 -7.85
C GLY A 44 -11.43 11.93 -8.40
N ALA A 45 -10.11 12.12 -8.38
CA ALA A 45 -9.15 11.05 -8.58
C ALA A 45 -8.75 10.46 -7.22
N ILE A 46 -8.83 9.14 -7.08
CA ILE A 46 -8.46 8.44 -5.84
C ILE A 46 -7.08 7.84 -6.01
N LEU A 47 -6.14 8.19 -5.13
CA LEU A 47 -4.78 7.60 -5.13
C LEU A 47 -4.63 6.64 -3.95
N HIS A 48 -4.25 5.41 -4.25
CA HIS A 48 -3.85 4.38 -3.32
C HIS A 48 -2.32 4.34 -3.28
N LEU A 49 -1.73 4.88 -2.22
CA LEU A 49 -0.29 5.06 -2.09
C LEU A 49 0.26 4.08 -1.06
N TYR A 50 1.10 3.14 -1.50
CA TYR A 50 1.70 2.11 -0.64
C TYR A 50 3.08 2.57 -0.17
N GLY A 51 3.08 3.46 0.83
CA GLY A 51 4.30 4.09 1.31
C GLY A 51 4.14 4.80 2.65
N LYS A 52 5.25 5.36 3.13
CA LYS A 52 5.37 6.11 4.38
C LYS A 52 5.82 7.54 4.10
N GLN A 53 5.53 8.44 5.04
CA GLN A 53 5.86 9.87 4.95
C GLN A 53 5.37 10.52 3.64
N VAL A 54 4.19 10.11 3.19
CA VAL A 54 3.63 10.55 1.92
C VAL A 54 3.27 12.04 1.99
N LYS A 55 3.54 12.77 0.91
CA LYS A 55 3.01 14.11 0.64
C LYS A 55 2.41 14.17 -0.76
N VAL A 56 1.43 15.03 -0.91
CA VAL A 56 0.83 15.38 -2.20
C VAL A 56 0.95 16.89 -2.35
N ASP A 57 1.54 17.34 -3.45
CA ASP A 57 1.80 18.76 -3.75
C ASP A 57 2.52 19.48 -2.60
N GLY A 58 3.52 18.82 -2.01
CA GLY A 58 4.28 19.30 -0.85
C GLY A 58 3.51 19.31 0.48
N SER A 59 2.20 19.05 0.47
CA SER A 59 1.35 19.02 1.66
C SER A 59 1.41 17.68 2.37
N SER A 60 1.62 17.73 3.68
CA SER A 60 1.48 16.55 4.54
C SER A 60 0.03 16.05 4.55
N LEU A 61 -0.17 14.75 4.70
CA LEU A 61 -1.49 14.11 4.75
C LEU A 61 -2.43 14.73 5.79
N VAL A 62 -1.92 15.35 6.85
CA VAL A 62 -2.77 16.06 7.83
C VAL A 62 -3.60 17.20 7.22
N ASN A 63 -3.20 17.70 6.05
CA ASN A 63 -3.84 18.82 5.35
C ASN A 63 -4.68 18.39 4.14
N VAL A 64 -4.74 17.08 3.84
CA VAL A 64 -5.46 16.53 2.68
C VAL A 64 -6.45 15.48 3.19
N PRO A 65 -7.70 15.41 2.71
CA PRO A 65 -8.61 14.34 3.10
C PRO A 65 -8.00 12.97 2.74
N PHE A 66 -7.73 12.15 3.76
CA PHE A 66 -7.14 10.82 3.58
C PHE A 66 -7.79 9.77 4.48
N THR A 67 -7.62 8.51 4.11
CA THR A 67 -7.89 7.36 4.97
C THR A 67 -6.77 6.34 4.85
N THR A 68 -6.76 5.32 5.71
CA THR A 68 -5.74 4.28 5.72
C THR A 68 -6.41 2.94 5.48
N GLY A 69 -5.88 2.20 4.51
CA GLY A 69 -6.36 0.87 4.14
C GLY A 69 -5.56 -0.25 4.79
N LYS A 70 -5.30 -1.31 4.03
CA LYS A 70 -4.49 -2.45 4.47
C LYS A 70 -3.03 -2.26 4.09
N ASP A 71 -2.11 -2.97 4.74
CA ASP A 71 -0.72 -3.10 4.27
C ASP A 71 -0.01 -1.77 3.97
N LEU A 72 -0.13 -0.80 4.90
CA LEU A 72 0.43 0.56 4.79
C LEU A 72 -0.17 1.44 3.67
N GLU A 73 -1.29 1.03 3.09
CA GLU A 73 -2.03 1.81 2.10
C GLU A 73 -2.56 3.12 2.69
N ILE A 74 -2.19 4.22 2.04
CA ILE A 74 -2.70 5.56 2.29
C ILE A 74 -3.56 5.94 1.09
N ILE A 75 -4.83 6.24 1.35
CA ILE A 75 -5.79 6.59 0.30
C ILE A 75 -6.10 8.07 0.40
N VAL A 76 -5.81 8.81 -0.65
CA VAL A 76 -6.08 10.26 -0.76
C VAL A 76 -6.99 10.53 -1.95
N THR A 77 -7.68 11.66 -1.90
CA THR A 77 -8.44 12.20 -3.04
C THR A 77 -7.74 13.46 -3.52
N VAL A 78 -7.61 13.60 -4.83
CA VAL A 78 -7.05 14.78 -5.47
C VAL A 78 -7.96 15.26 -6.60
N THR A 79 -7.83 16.53 -6.96
CA THR A 79 -8.50 17.07 -8.15
C THR A 79 -7.90 16.44 -9.42
N PRO A 80 -8.62 16.42 -10.55
CA PRO A 80 -8.02 16.04 -11.82
C PRO A 80 -6.90 17.02 -12.21
N GLY A 81 -5.80 16.51 -12.75
CA GLY A 81 -4.65 17.32 -13.11
C GLY A 81 -3.31 16.65 -12.78
N GLN A 82 -2.26 17.46 -12.78
CA GLN A 82 -0.90 17.02 -12.43
C GLN A 82 -0.64 17.28 -10.95
N HIS A 83 -0.13 16.27 -10.26
CA HIS A 83 0.22 16.31 -8.85
C HIS A 83 1.63 15.81 -8.63
N THR A 84 2.32 16.35 -7.62
CA THR A 84 3.61 15.84 -7.17
C THR A 84 3.39 14.91 -5.99
N ILE A 85 3.83 13.66 -6.12
CA ILE A 85 3.77 12.65 -5.07
C ILE A 85 5.16 12.49 -4.49
N GLU A 86 5.27 12.63 -3.17
CA GLU A 86 6.50 12.33 -2.44
C GLU A 86 6.26 11.21 -1.43
N GLY A 87 7.25 10.35 -1.21
CA GLY A 87 7.13 9.29 -0.22
C GLY A 87 8.33 8.36 -0.15
N ILE A 88 8.33 7.52 0.88
CA ILE A 88 9.21 6.36 1.01
C ILE A 88 8.36 5.13 0.71
N PHE A 89 8.68 4.42 -0.36
CA PHE A 89 7.95 3.23 -0.76
C PHE A 89 8.71 2.00 -0.30
N GLU A 90 7.96 0.99 0.12
CA GLU A 90 8.52 -0.23 0.71
C GLU A 90 7.78 -1.44 0.17
N SER A 91 8.52 -2.50 -0.14
CA SER A 91 7.97 -3.77 -0.59
C SER A 91 8.84 -4.92 -0.09
N THR A 92 8.22 -6.07 0.10
CA THR A 92 8.89 -7.27 0.62
C THR A 92 8.94 -8.31 -0.48
N GLU A 93 10.10 -8.91 -0.69
CA GLU A 93 10.26 -10.07 -1.58
C GLU A 93 10.80 -11.26 -0.80
N THR A 94 10.34 -12.44 -1.18
CA THR A 94 10.93 -13.71 -0.74
C THR A 94 11.64 -14.34 -1.93
N VAL A 95 12.97 -14.44 -1.84
CA VAL A 95 13.82 -15.07 -2.84
C VAL A 95 14.44 -16.32 -2.21
N GLY A 96 14.01 -17.49 -2.65
CA GLY A 96 14.39 -18.78 -2.04
C GLY A 96 13.95 -18.85 -0.58
N THR A 97 14.89 -18.97 0.35
CA THR A 97 14.64 -19.04 1.80
C THR A 97 14.81 -17.70 2.52
N LYS A 98 15.15 -16.62 1.79
CA LYS A 98 15.40 -15.29 2.37
C LYS A 98 14.23 -14.37 2.05
N THR A 99 13.75 -13.66 3.07
CA THR A 99 12.83 -12.54 2.92
C THR A 99 13.60 -11.25 3.13
N ARG A 100 13.48 -10.29 2.22
CA ARG A 100 14.09 -8.97 2.32
C ARG A 100 13.04 -7.87 2.17
N ASN A 101 13.21 -6.79 2.94
CA ASN A 101 12.36 -5.60 2.88
C ASN A 101 13.11 -4.51 2.16
N VAL A 102 12.68 -4.18 0.96
CA VAL A 102 13.32 -3.16 0.13
C VAL A 102 12.55 -1.86 0.27
N ARG A 103 13.27 -0.80 0.63
CA ARG A 103 12.72 0.54 0.80
C ARG A 103 13.48 1.56 -0.05
N THR A 104 12.77 2.50 -0.62
CA THR A 104 13.37 3.62 -1.33
C THR A 104 13.94 4.65 -0.34
N GLU A 105 14.83 5.52 -0.80
CA GLU A 105 14.96 6.85 -0.18
C GLU A 105 13.66 7.65 -0.38
N LYS A 106 13.58 8.87 0.15
CA LYS A 106 12.42 9.73 -0.16
C LYS A 106 12.46 10.09 -1.64
N LEU A 107 11.47 9.63 -2.39
CA LEU A 107 11.31 9.90 -3.80
C LEU A 107 10.26 10.99 -4.02
N SER A 108 10.37 11.67 -5.15
CA SER A 108 9.39 12.64 -5.64
C SER A 108 9.15 12.39 -7.13
N PHE A 109 7.90 12.29 -7.55
CA PHE A 109 7.52 12.13 -8.96
C PHE A 109 6.19 12.82 -9.26
N ASN A 110 6.03 13.22 -10.52
CA ASN A 110 4.78 13.84 -10.99
C ASN A 110 3.84 12.78 -11.56
N LEU A 111 2.55 12.92 -11.25
CA LEU A 111 1.50 12.03 -11.71
C LEU A 111 0.34 12.84 -12.27
N SER A 112 -0.09 12.54 -13.48
CA SER A 112 -1.29 13.12 -14.08
C SER A 112 -2.48 12.17 -13.89
N VAL A 113 -3.59 12.69 -13.37
CA VAL A 113 -4.79 11.90 -13.04
C VAL A 113 -6.08 12.54 -13.54
N GLU A 114 -7.06 11.68 -13.79
CA GLU A 114 -8.37 12.01 -14.34
C GLU A 114 -9.46 11.80 -13.28
N ALA A 115 -10.54 12.57 -13.37
CA ALA A 115 -11.71 12.41 -12.50
C ALA A 115 -12.33 11.02 -12.64
N GLY A 116 -12.84 10.46 -11.54
CA GLY A 116 -13.61 9.22 -11.57
C GLY A 116 -12.78 7.95 -11.67
N HIS A 117 -11.45 8.04 -11.63
CA HIS A 117 -10.54 6.91 -11.67
C HIS A 117 -9.81 6.70 -10.34
N SER A 118 -9.49 5.43 -10.05
CA SER A 118 -8.58 5.03 -8.97
C SER A 118 -7.22 4.68 -9.53
N TYR A 119 -6.18 5.06 -8.81
CA TYR A 119 -4.78 4.80 -9.15
C TYR A 119 -4.07 4.14 -7.98
N SER A 120 -3.20 3.16 -8.23
CA SER A 120 -2.36 2.55 -7.20
C SER A 120 -0.89 2.78 -7.50
N ALA A 121 -0.14 3.32 -6.52
CA ALA A 121 1.30 3.56 -6.63
C ALA A 121 2.04 2.73 -5.58
N ALA A 122 2.91 1.83 -6.03
CA ALA A 122 3.66 0.93 -5.15
C ALA A 122 5.03 0.57 -5.72
N LEU A 123 5.88 0.00 -4.87
CA LEU A 123 7.20 -0.52 -5.22
C LEU A 123 7.10 -2.01 -5.63
N TYR A 124 7.63 -2.34 -6.80
CA TYR A 124 7.60 -3.67 -7.38
C TYR A 124 9.02 -4.14 -7.74
N PHE A 125 9.24 -5.45 -7.73
CA PHE A 125 10.51 -6.09 -8.13
C PHE A 125 10.59 -6.42 -9.62
N TYR A 126 9.47 -6.25 -10.33
CA TYR A 126 9.31 -6.54 -11.76
C TYR A 126 8.68 -5.34 -12.43
N SER A 127 9.07 -5.09 -13.68
CA SER A 127 8.49 -4.05 -14.53
C SER A 127 7.00 -4.30 -14.80
N ALA A 128 6.30 -3.28 -15.28
CA ALA A 128 4.91 -3.37 -15.67
C ALA A 128 4.69 -4.40 -16.78
N GLU A 129 5.64 -4.52 -17.72
CA GLU A 129 5.61 -5.52 -18.79
C GLU A 129 5.73 -6.94 -18.25
N GLU A 130 6.75 -7.22 -17.42
CA GLU A 130 6.94 -8.55 -16.80
C GLU A 130 5.73 -8.94 -15.94
N ARG A 131 5.15 -7.98 -15.22
CA ARG A 131 3.93 -8.19 -14.43
C ARG A 131 2.73 -8.47 -15.34
N ALA A 132 2.56 -7.72 -16.42
CA ALA A 132 1.48 -7.94 -17.37
C ALA A 132 1.60 -9.33 -18.00
N ASP A 133 2.80 -9.77 -18.39
CA ASP A 133 3.03 -11.11 -18.91
C ASP A 133 2.68 -12.20 -17.88
N TYR A 134 3.24 -12.09 -16.67
CA TYR A 134 2.99 -13.05 -15.58
C TYR A 134 1.51 -13.18 -15.22
N TYR A 135 0.80 -12.05 -15.14
CA TYR A 135 -0.63 -12.02 -14.83
C TYR A 135 -1.54 -12.13 -16.07
N LYS A 136 -0.99 -12.43 -17.25
CA LYS A 136 -1.74 -12.59 -18.52
C LYS A 136 -2.62 -11.39 -18.86
N GLY A 137 -2.06 -10.18 -18.69
CA GLY A 137 -2.74 -8.90 -18.89
C GLY A 137 -3.74 -8.52 -17.80
N ARG A 138 -3.89 -9.33 -16.73
CA ARG A 138 -4.79 -9.03 -15.59
C ARG A 138 -4.13 -8.12 -14.56
N THR A 139 -3.50 -7.06 -15.05
CA THR A 139 -3.00 -5.95 -14.23
C THR A 139 -3.81 -4.70 -14.57
N GLY A 140 -3.81 -3.70 -13.70
CA GLY A 140 -4.30 -2.37 -14.08
C GLY A 140 -3.50 -1.80 -15.26
N LYS A 141 -3.96 -0.68 -15.83
CA LYS A 141 -3.23 0.02 -16.89
C LYS A 141 -2.07 0.80 -16.29
N ALA A 142 -0.83 0.41 -16.57
CA ALA A 142 0.33 1.18 -16.12
C ALA A 142 0.35 2.55 -16.80
N ILE A 143 0.36 3.63 -16.01
CA ILE A 143 0.41 5.02 -16.50
C ILE A 143 1.73 5.72 -16.16
N LEU A 144 2.51 5.13 -15.25
CA LEU A 144 3.84 5.58 -14.88
C LEU A 144 4.65 4.37 -14.44
N GLU A 145 5.90 4.30 -14.88
CA GLU A 145 6.91 3.37 -14.39
C GLU A 145 8.22 4.15 -14.20
N ILE A 146 8.82 3.99 -13.03
CA ILE A 146 10.12 4.59 -12.70
C ILE A 146 11.04 3.45 -12.29
N PRO A 147 12.01 3.05 -13.13
CA PRO A 147 13.02 2.08 -12.76
C PRO A 147 13.97 2.67 -11.73
N LEU A 148 14.30 1.87 -10.72
CA LEU A 148 15.16 2.22 -9.62
C LEU A 148 16.16 1.09 -9.39
N THR A 149 17.31 1.44 -8.81
CA THR A 149 18.28 0.47 -8.32
C THR A 149 18.62 0.84 -6.89
N ILE A 150 18.33 -0.08 -5.97
CA ILE A 150 18.59 0.09 -4.54
C ILE A 150 19.77 -0.80 -4.17
N MET A 151 20.73 -0.22 -3.46
CA MET A 151 21.89 -0.94 -2.96
C MET A 151 21.62 -1.35 -1.51
N GLU A 152 21.55 -2.65 -1.25
CA GLU A 152 21.34 -3.20 0.10
C GLU A 152 22.47 -4.18 0.40
N ASP A 153 23.25 -3.89 1.45
CA ASP A 153 24.53 -4.55 1.80
C ASP A 153 25.55 -4.56 0.65
N SER A 154 25.41 -5.50 -0.29
CA SER A 154 26.26 -5.65 -1.50
C SER A 154 25.47 -6.11 -2.73
N ASP A 155 24.14 -6.15 -2.64
CA ASP A 155 23.25 -6.52 -3.74
C ASP A 155 22.69 -5.26 -4.43
N TYR A 156 22.66 -5.29 -5.76
CA TYR A 156 21.94 -4.32 -6.57
C TYR A 156 20.55 -4.85 -6.85
N ILE A 157 19.55 -4.27 -6.21
CA ILE A 157 18.16 -4.67 -6.35
C ILE A 157 17.48 -3.75 -7.35
N LYS A 158 17.10 -4.30 -8.51
CA LYS A 158 16.24 -3.61 -9.45
C LYS A 158 14.81 -3.63 -8.93
N VAL A 159 14.22 -2.45 -8.87
CA VAL A 159 12.84 -2.23 -8.43
C VAL A 159 12.20 -1.13 -9.27
N TYR A 160 10.89 -1.04 -9.23
CA TYR A 160 10.11 -0.11 -10.03
C TYR A 160 9.06 0.53 -9.14
N ILE A 161 8.94 1.86 -9.19
CA ILE A 161 7.67 2.50 -8.81
C ILE A 161 6.75 2.36 -10.02
N ILE A 162 5.63 1.67 -9.85
CA ILE A 162 4.61 1.56 -10.90
C ILE A 162 3.34 2.20 -10.38
N VAL A 163 2.73 3.02 -11.23
CA VAL A 163 1.39 3.54 -11.00
C VAL A 163 0.42 2.91 -11.98
N TYR A 164 -0.54 2.15 -11.46
CA TYR A 164 -1.62 1.56 -12.24
C TYR A 164 -2.89 2.41 -12.11
N ARG A 165 -3.65 2.52 -13.20
CA ARG A 165 -5.07 2.90 -13.18
C ARG A 165 -5.89 1.61 -13.06
N GLU A 166 -6.80 1.56 -12.10
CA GLU A 166 -7.52 0.35 -11.65
C GLU A 166 -8.92 0.19 -12.28
N ASP A 167 -9.20 0.92 -13.36
CA ASP A 167 -10.51 0.99 -14.02
C ASP A 167 -10.80 -0.18 -14.99
#